data_AF-A0A7Y3EWZ0-F1
#
_entry.id   AF-A0A7Y3EWZ0-F1
#
_cell.length_a   1.000
_cell.length_b   1.000
_cell.length_c   1.000
_cell.angle_alpha   90.00
_cell.angle_beta   90.00
_cell.angle_gamma   90.00
#
_symmetry.space_group_name_H-M   'P 1'
#
loop_
_entity.id
_entity.type
_entity.pdbx_description
1 polymer ?
#
loop_
_entity_poly.entity_id
_entity_poly.type
_entity_poly.pdbx_seq_one_letter_code
_entity_poly.pdbx_strand_id
1 'polypeptide(L)' 'MKFKDIFVPRYLHSDPEVRLNFVKNSKDAKLLQQMSEKDSDAMVREAAAERTEMLIGKQHQAA' A
#
# COMPACT_ATOMS: atom_id res chain seq x y z
N MET A 1 23.81 -1.33 7.88
CA MET A 1 23.81 0.13 7.62
C MET A 1 22.35 0.60 7.50
N LYS A 2 21.80 1.27 8.53
CA LYS A 2 20.39 1.67 8.69
C LYS A 2 20.09 3.12 8.26
N PHE A 3 20.74 3.62 7.19
CA PHE A 3 20.59 5.02 6.75
C PHE A 3 19.85 5.19 5.42
N LYS A 4 19.23 4.13 4.89
CA LYS A 4 18.55 4.20 3.58
C LYS A 4 17.10 4.68 3.65
N ASP A 5 16.49 4.70 4.83
CA ASP A 5 15.04 4.91 4.94
C ASP A 5 14.59 6.38 4.90
N ILE A 6 15.52 7.34 4.95
CA ILE A 6 15.19 8.78 4.95
C ILE A 6 14.77 9.27 3.55
N PHE A 7 15.23 8.59 2.48
CA PHE A 7 14.98 9.00 1.09
C PHE A 7 14.17 7.99 0.28
N VAL A 8 13.70 6.89 0.90
CA VAL A 8 12.82 5.94 0.21
C VAL A 8 11.36 6.37 0.32
N PRO A 9 10.56 6.20 -0.75
CA PRO A 9 9.13 6.35 -0.64
C PRO A 9 8.55 5.46 0.47
N ARG A 10 7.52 5.96 1.17
CA ARG A 10 6.92 5.24 2.31
C ARG A 10 6.43 3.83 1.97
N TYR A 11 6.05 3.57 0.71
CA TYR A 11 5.63 2.25 0.24
C TYR A 11 6.79 1.26 -0.02
N LEU A 12 8.04 1.70 0.02
CA LEU A 12 9.26 0.87 -0.08
C LEU A 12 10.09 0.88 1.20
N HIS A 13 9.56 1.47 2.27
CA HIS A 13 10.26 1.57 3.54
C HIS A 13 10.54 0.17 4.09
N SER A 14 11.71 -0.04 4.71
CA SER A 14 12.11 -1.36 5.23
C SER A 14 11.16 -1.89 6.31
N ASP A 15 10.67 -0.99 7.15
CA ASP A 15 9.65 -1.26 8.17
C ASP A 15 8.26 -1.53 7.55
N PRO A 16 7.66 -2.73 7.73
CA PRO A 16 6.33 -3.05 7.24
C PRO A 16 5.23 -2.19 7.86
N GLU A 17 5.38 -1.67 9.09
CA GLU A 17 4.38 -0.82 9.71
C GLU A 17 4.25 0.53 8.98
N VAL A 18 5.37 1.08 8.51
CA VAL A 18 5.37 2.31 7.69
C VAL A 18 4.68 2.07 6.36
N ARG A 19 4.93 0.92 5.71
CA ARG A 19 4.25 0.54 4.46
C ARG A 19 2.75 0.32 4.68
N LEU A 20 2.37 -0.32 5.80
CA LEU A 20 0.97 -0.54 6.18
C LEU A 20 0.23 0.79 6.42
N ASN A 21 0.89 1.74 7.10
CA ASN A 21 0.33 3.07 7.29
C ASN A 21 0.16 3.82 5.96
N PHE A 22 1.11 3.66 5.03
CA PHE A 22 0.97 4.18 3.66
C PHE A 22 -0.26 3.58 2.97
N VAL A 23 -0.44 2.26 3.02
CA VAL A 23 -1.56 1.54 2.40
C VAL A 23 -2.91 2.11 2.87
N LYS A 24 -3.09 2.24 4.18
CA LYS A 24 -4.35 2.73 4.79
C LYS A 24 -4.74 4.15 4.33
N ASN A 25 -3.74 4.98 4.05
CA ASN A 25 -3.94 6.39 3.68
C ASN A 25 -3.87 6.64 2.16
N SER A 26 -3.41 5.68 1.37
CA SER A 26 -3.28 5.83 -0.07
C SER A 26 -4.66 5.87 -0.75
N LYS A 27 -4.71 6.63 -1.86
CA LYS A 27 -5.82 6.70 -2.81
C LYS A 27 -5.42 6.19 -4.20
N ASP A 28 -4.16 5.80 -4.37
CA ASP A 28 -3.65 5.26 -5.63
C ASP A 28 -3.94 3.76 -5.68
N ALA A 29 -5.09 3.41 -6.27
CA ALA A 29 -5.52 2.02 -6.40
C ALA A 29 -4.53 1.17 -7.22
N LYS A 30 -3.85 1.76 -8.22
CA LYS A 30 -2.88 1.02 -9.05
C LYS A 30 -1.64 0.65 -8.25
N LEU A 31 -1.12 1.59 -7.46
CA LEU A 31 0.01 1.32 -6.59
C LEU A 31 -0.36 0.31 -5.49
N LEU A 32 -1.55 0.43 -4.90
CA LEU A 32 -2.04 -0.52 -3.91
C LEU A 32 -2.18 -1.94 -4.47
N GLN A 33 -2.66 -2.09 -5.71
CA GLN A 33 -2.70 -3.38 -6.39
C GLN A 33 -1.31 -3.99 -6.59
N GLN A 34 -0.31 -3.16 -6.94
CA GLN A 34 1.06 -3.65 -7.04
C GLN A 34 1.62 -4.11 -5.69
N MET A 35 1.30 -3.39 -4.61
CA MET A 35 1.69 -3.78 -3.26
C MET A 35 1.01 -5.08 -2.82
N SER A 36 -0.26 -5.29 -3.15
CA SER A 36 -0.96 -6.52 -2.79
C SER A 36 -0.36 -7.77 -3.42
N GLU A 37 0.24 -7.64 -4.60
CA GLU A 37 0.87 -8.75 -5.32
C GLU A 37 2.32 -9.00 -4.90
N LYS A 38 3.06 -7.94 -4.57
CA LYS A 38 4.54 -7.98 -4.51
C LYS A 38 5.15 -7.61 -3.18
N ASP A 39 4.39 -7.09 -2.21
CA ASP A 39 4.96 -6.77 -0.90
C ASP A 39 5.45 -8.05 -0.20
N SER A 40 6.61 -7.96 0.43
CA SER A 40 7.21 -9.09 1.16
C SER A 40 6.40 -9.49 2.39
N ASP A 41 5.70 -8.53 3.00
CA ASP A 41 4.92 -8.73 4.22
C ASP A 41 3.47 -9.11 3.90
N ALA A 42 2.98 -10.21 4.52
CA ALA A 42 1.64 -10.72 4.25
C ALA A 42 0.53 -9.75 4.69
N MET A 43 0.71 -9.07 5.83
CA MET A 43 -0.28 -8.13 6.34
C MET A 43 -0.38 -6.90 5.43
N VAL A 44 0.75 -6.45 4.88
CA VAL A 44 0.75 -5.34 3.91
C VAL A 44 0.07 -5.76 2.62
N ARG A 45 0.27 -7.00 2.14
CA ARG A 45 -0.42 -7.50 0.94
C ARG A 45 -1.93 -7.54 1.12
N GLU A 46 -2.41 -8.11 2.21
CA GLU A 46 -3.84 -8.24 2.52
C GLU A 46 -4.50 -6.86 2.64
N ALA A 47 -3.91 -5.96 3.44
CA ALA A 47 -4.44 -4.61 3.60
C ALA A 47 -4.46 -3.81 2.29
N ALA A 48 -3.47 -4.03 1.41
CA ALA A 48 -3.40 -3.36 0.11
C ALA A 48 -4.48 -3.89 -0.85
N ALA A 49 -4.77 -5.20 -0.82
CA ALA A 49 -5.86 -5.80 -1.60
C ALA A 49 -7.22 -5.23 -1.17
N GLU A 50 -7.51 -5.29 0.14
CA GLU A 50 -8.76 -4.77 0.70
C GLU A 50 -8.96 -3.28 0.36
N ARG A 51 -7.90 -2.48 0.50
CA ARG A 51 -7.98 -1.05 0.19
C ARG A 51 -8.20 -0.79 -1.30
N THR A 52 -7.57 -1.58 -2.17
CA THR A 52 -7.75 -1.48 -3.63
C THR A 52 -9.20 -1.75 -4.00
N GLU A 53 -9.79 -2.82 -3.47
CA GLU A 53 -11.19 -3.18 -3.69
C GLU A 53 -12.14 -2.08 -3.22
N MET A 54 -11.90 -1.50 -2.03
CA MET A 54 -12.70 -0.38 -1.54
C MET A 54 -12.64 0.84 -2.46
N LEU A 55 -11.47 1.15 -3.04
CA LEU A 55 -11.32 2.31 -3.92
C LEU A 55 -11.99 2.08 -5.28
N ILE A 56 -11.79 0.90 -5.88
CA ILE A 56 -12.43 0.53 -7.16
C ILE A 56 -13.94 0.45 -7.00
N GLY A 57 -14.42 -0.20 -5.94
CA GLY A 57 -15.86 -0.29 -5.63
C GLY A 57 -16.51 1.07 -5.41
N LYS A 58 -15.82 2.01 -4.75
CA LYS A 58 -16.31 3.39 -4.58
C LYS A 58 -16.33 4.18 -5.89
N GLN A 59 -15.38 3.95 -6.78
CA GLN A 59 -15.36 4.62 -8.09
C GLN A 59 -16.54 4.21 -8.97
N HIS A 60 -17.01 2.97 -8.86
CA HIS A 60 -18.18 2.49 -9.60
C HIS A 60 -19.53 3.01 -9.06
N GLN A 61 -19.60 3.48 -7.82
CA GLN A 61 -20.84 4.02 -7.24
C GLN A 61 -21.04 5.52 -7.50
N ALA A 62 -20.02 6.20 -8.04
CA ALA A 62 -20.03 7.64 -8.28
C ALA A 62 -20.28 8.03 -9.75
N ALA A 63 -20.67 7.07 -10.59
CA ALA A 63 -20.90 7.23 -12.03
C ALA A 63 -22.39 7.12 -12.39
#